data_AF-A0A2V7U8C9-F1
#
_entry.id   AF-A0A2V7U8C9-F1
#
_cell.length_a   1.000
_cell.length_b   1.000
_cell.length_c   1.000
_cell.angle_alpha   90.00
_cell.angle_beta   90.00
_cell.angle_gamma   90.00
#
_symmetry.space_group_name_H-M   'P 1'
#
loop_
_entity.id
_entity.type
_entity.pdbx_description
1 polymer ?
#
loop_
_entity_poly.entity_id
_entity_poly.type
_entity_poly.pdbx_seq_one_letter_code
_entity_poly.pdbx_strand_id
1 'polypeptide(L)'
;MPYTLNGIGTRYYGRRNVSQANGNCEHCRRWSSLSSYDTRECFCVMFIPVIPLRRFRIQNDCGICRKHYRMPLADFQERLQATVDPLRIAVRRTPRQPEAHLALVKALISFGVLVEAEQAAAEAL
;
A
#
# COMPACT_ATOMS: atom_id res chain seq x y z
N MET A 1 11.28 11.18 1.37
CA MET A 1 10.71 11.36 2.72
C MET A 1 10.27 12.80 2.86
N PRO A 2 9.14 13.06 3.53
CA PRO A 2 8.75 14.42 3.89
C PRO A 2 9.71 14.95 4.95
N TYR A 3 9.96 16.26 4.94
CA TYR A 3 10.94 16.89 5.83
C TYR A 3 10.45 18.28 6.26
N THR A 4 10.77 18.65 7.50
CA THR A 4 10.44 19.96 8.08
C THR A 4 11.66 20.54 8.76
N LEU A 5 11.91 21.84 8.56
CA LEU A 5 12.88 22.64 9.32
C LEU A 5 12.10 23.67 10.15
N ASN A 6 12.26 23.66 11.47
CA ASN A 6 11.54 24.55 12.40
C ASN A 6 10.01 24.56 12.18
N GLY A 7 9.43 23.40 11.86
CA GLY A 7 8.00 23.25 11.62
C GLY A 7 7.51 23.72 10.25
N ILE A 8 8.40 24.17 9.37
CA ILE A 8 8.11 24.57 8.00
C ILE A 8 8.62 23.49 7.04
N GLY A 9 7.75 22.98 6.16
CA GLY A 9 8.12 21.95 5.17
C GLY A 9 6.97 21.01 4.83
N THR A 10 7.24 19.74 4.59
CA THR A 10 6.20 18.74 4.29
C THR A 10 6.13 17.65 5.34
N ARG A 11 4.92 17.13 5.58
CA ARG A 11 4.69 15.97 6.46
C ARG A 11 3.53 15.12 5.93
N TYR A 12 3.56 13.85 6.26
CA TYR A 12 2.45 12.91 6.02
C TYR A 12 1.40 13.03 7.10
N TYR A 13 0.14 13.17 6.68
CA TYR A 13 -1.03 13.25 7.55
C TYR A 13 -2.09 12.22 7.15
N GLY A 14 -2.58 11.54 8.18
CA GLY A 14 -3.56 10.45 8.08
C GLY A 14 -2.94 9.15 7.58
N ARG A 15 -3.45 8.03 8.08
CA ARG A 15 -3.14 6.69 7.56
C ARG A 15 -4.46 5.99 7.27
N ARG A 16 -4.62 5.45 6.06
CA ARG A 16 -5.81 4.69 5.63
C ARG A 16 -5.37 3.45 4.86
N ASN A 17 -6.27 2.48 4.70
CA ASN A 17 -6.01 1.23 3.98
C ASN A 17 -4.70 0.58 4.40
N VAL A 18 -4.51 0.51 5.73
CA VAL A 18 -3.26 0.03 6.34
C VAL A 18 -3.21 -1.48 6.19
N SER A 19 -2.14 -1.98 5.58
CA SER A 19 -1.77 -3.38 5.58
C SER A 19 -0.42 -3.53 6.25
N GLN A 20 -0.28 -4.57 7.08
CA GLN A 20 0.94 -4.83 7.82
C GLN A 20 1.32 -6.30 7.68
N ALA A 21 2.60 -6.56 7.45
CA ALA A 21 3.15 -7.89 7.41
C ALA A 21 4.53 -7.90 8.08
N ASN A 22 4.91 -9.03 8.68
CA ASN A 22 6.25 -9.22 9.18
C ASN A 22 7.15 -9.74 8.05
N GLY A 23 8.35 -9.18 7.94
CA GLY A 23 9.31 -9.61 6.93
C GLY A 23 10.65 -8.89 7.03
N ASN A 24 11.55 -9.24 6.12
CA ASN A 24 12.86 -8.60 6.03
C ASN A 24 12.76 -7.27 5.28
N CYS A 25 13.19 -6.19 5.92
CA CYS A 25 13.27 -4.89 5.26
C CYS A 25 14.32 -4.92 4.14
N GLU A 26 13.97 -4.48 2.94
CA GLU A 26 14.90 -4.43 1.79
C GLU A 26 16.10 -3.50 2.02
N HIS A 27 15.94 -2.49 2.88
CA HIS A 27 16.97 -1.49 3.13
C HIS A 27 17.91 -1.84 4.28
N CYS A 28 17.39 -2.27 5.44
CA CYS A 28 18.21 -2.58 6.62
C CYS A 28 18.40 -4.08 6.86
N ARG A 29 17.73 -4.94 6.09
CA ARG A 29 17.79 -6.42 6.16
C ARG A 29 17.39 -7.04 7.51
N ARG A 30 16.86 -6.25 8.44
CA ARG A 30 16.33 -6.74 9.72
C ARG A 30 14.90 -7.23 9.56
N TRP A 31 14.57 -8.27 10.32
CA TRP A 31 13.19 -8.75 10.48
C TRP A 31 12.40 -7.72 11.30
N SER A 32 11.30 -7.22 10.73
CA SER A 32 10.46 -6.21 11.39
C SER A 32 9.05 -6.20 10.82
N SER A 33 8.14 -5.45 11.45
CA SER A 33 6.85 -5.15 10.85
C SER A 33 7.02 -4.13 9.72
N LEU A 34 6.59 -4.50 8.52
CA LEU A 34 6.50 -3.64 7.34
C LEU A 34 5.05 -3.19 7.18
N SER A 35 4.82 -1.88 7.14
CA SER A 35 3.48 -1.33 6.98
C SER A 35 3.33 -0.59 5.65
N SER A 36 2.18 -0.78 5.01
CA SER A 36 1.82 -0.10 3.76
C SER A 36 0.49 0.62 3.99
N TYR A 37 0.39 1.87 3.58
CA TYR A 37 -0.78 2.70 3.89
C TYR A 37 -0.90 3.89 2.95
N ASP A 38 -2.11 4.42 2.86
CA ASP A 38 -2.41 5.64 2.13
C ASP A 38 -2.28 6.84 3.06
N THR A 39 -1.61 7.88 2.60
CA THR A 39 -1.43 9.13 3.34
C THR A 39 -1.61 10.33 2.42
N ARG A 40 -1.87 11.50 3.01
CA ARG A 40 -1.76 12.79 2.31
C ARG A 40 -0.48 13.49 2.74
N GLU A 41 0.29 14.00 1.79
CA GLU A 41 1.38 14.93 2.07
C GLU A 41 0.80 16.34 2.15
N CYS A 42 1.14 17.07 3.21
CA CYS A 42 0.72 18.45 3.42
C CYS A 42 1.95 19.34 3.62
N PHE A 43 1.90 20.55 3.08
CA PHE A 43 2.81 21.62 3.47
C PHE A 43 2.39 22.14 4.85
N CYS A 44 3.37 22.24 5.74
CA CYS A 44 3.21 22.61 7.14
C CYS A 44 3.88 23.94 7.42
N VAL A 45 3.24 24.76 8.24
CA VAL A 45 3.83 25.96 8.85
C VAL A 45 3.60 25.84 10.35
N MET A 46 4.65 26.02 11.15
CA MET A 46 4.61 25.77 12.60
C MET A 46 3.97 24.42 12.96
N PHE A 47 4.32 23.36 12.22
CA PHE A 47 3.77 22.00 12.37
C PHE A 47 2.26 21.83 12.08
N ILE A 48 1.54 22.90 11.76
CA ILE A 48 0.13 22.84 11.37
C ILE A 48 0.07 22.53 9.87
N PRO A 49 -0.66 21.49 9.42
CA PRO A 49 -0.84 21.22 7.99
C PRO A 49 -1.74 22.29 7.37
N VAL A 50 -1.16 23.21 6.61
CA VAL A 50 -1.89 24.35 6.02
C VAL A 50 -2.38 24.01 4.62
N ILE A 51 -1.53 23.43 3.78
CA ILE A 51 -1.86 23.20 2.36
C ILE A 51 -1.77 21.70 2.06
N PRO A 52 -2.89 21.03 1.74
CA PRO A 52 -2.85 19.65 1.28
C PRO A 52 -2.23 19.60 -0.12
N LEU A 53 -1.21 18.75 -0.30
CA LEU A 53 -0.52 18.58 -1.58
C LEU A 53 -1.10 17.37 -2.34
N ARG A 54 -0.42 16.22 -2.30
CA ARG A 54 -0.82 15.01 -3.04
C ARG A 54 -1.01 13.83 -2.08
N ARG A 55 -1.80 12.84 -2.51
CA ARG A 55 -1.95 11.56 -1.81
C ARG A 55 -0.93 10.55 -2.33
N PHE A 56 -0.39 9.74 -1.43
CA PHE A 56 0.60 8.72 -1.73
C PHE A 56 0.20 7.39 -1.09
N ARG A 57 0.51 6.30 -1.78
CA ARG A 57 0.66 4.97 -1.19
C ARG A 57 2.09 4.84 -0.68
N ILE A 58 2.24 4.68 0.63
CA ILE A 58 3.50 4.30 1.26
C ILE A 58 3.55 2.77 1.27
N GLN A 59 4.68 2.20 0.86
CA GLN A 59 4.88 0.76 0.79
C GLN A 59 6.12 0.37 1.59
N ASN A 60 6.00 -0.74 2.33
CA ASN A 60 7.09 -1.35 3.11
C ASN A 60 7.75 -0.37 4.10
N ASP A 61 6.96 0.45 4.79
CA ASP A 61 7.44 1.30 5.89
C ASP A 61 7.95 0.45 7.05
N CYS A 62 9.28 0.45 7.17
CA CYS A 62 10.01 -0.35 8.14
C CYS A 62 9.90 0.26 9.53
N GLY A 63 9.42 -0.53 10.50
CA GLY A 63 9.35 -0.12 11.92
C GLY A 63 10.70 0.19 12.56
N ILE A 64 11.82 -0.31 12.00
CA ILE A 64 13.17 -0.09 12.54
C ILE A 64 13.87 1.10 11.88
N CYS A 65 14.06 1.07 10.55
CA CYS A 65 14.85 2.08 9.84
C CYS A 65 14.01 3.20 9.21
N ARG A 66 12.68 3.11 9.28
CA ARG A 66 11.71 4.08 8.72
C ARG A 66 11.81 4.34 7.22
N LYS A 67 12.67 3.61 6.50
CA LYS A 67 12.74 3.68 5.04
C LYS A 67 11.53 2.97 4.43
N HIS A 68 11.03 3.55 3.35
CA HIS A 68 9.82 3.13 2.65
C HIS A 68 9.88 3.59 1.20
N TYR A 69 9.10 2.94 0.35
CA TYR A 69 8.82 3.42 -1.01
C TYR A 69 7.57 4.30 -0.99
N ARG A 70 7.57 5.32 -1.85
CA ARG A 70 6.40 6.19 -2.05
C ARG A 70 5.95 6.09 -3.51
N MET A 71 4.65 5.97 -3.71
CA MET A 71 4.03 6.03 -5.04
C MET A 71 2.82 6.97 -4.96
N PRO A 72 2.59 7.85 -5.95
CA PRO A 72 1.35 8.61 -5.98
C PRO A 72 0.13 7.69 -5.94
N LEU A 73 -0.88 8.06 -5.16
CA LEU A 73 -2.02 7.16 -4.92
C LEU A 73 -2.80 6.85 -6.21
N ALA A 74 -2.94 7.84 -7.09
CA ALA A 74 -3.61 7.65 -8.39
C ALA A 74 -2.88 6.59 -9.23
N ASP A 75 -1.58 6.73 -9.40
CA ASP A 75 -0.74 5.78 -10.16
C ASP A 75 -0.77 4.38 -9.55
N PHE A 76 -0.81 4.27 -8.22
CA PHE A 76 -0.97 2.99 -7.53
C PHE A 76 -2.35 2.36 -7.83
N GLN A 77 -3.41 3.14 -7.74
CA GLN A 77 -4.78 2.67 -8.00
C GLN A 77 -4.97 2.24 -9.46
N GLU A 78 -4.43 3.00 -10.41
CA GLU A 78 -4.47 2.67 -11.83
C GLU A 78 -3.77 1.33 -12.10
N ARG A 79 -2.54 1.13 -11.57
CA ARG A 79 -1.80 -0.13 -11.73
C ARG A 79 -2.50 -1.31 -11.07
N LEU A 80 -3.06 -1.09 -9.88
CA LEU A 80 -3.82 -2.11 -9.15
C LEU A 80 -5.03 -2.55 -9.98
N GLN A 81 -5.85 -1.60 -10.44
CA GLN A 81 -7.05 -1.86 -11.25
C GLN A 81 -6.69 -2.58 -12.55
N ALA A 82 -5.71 -2.05 -13.30
CA ALA A 82 -5.28 -2.65 -14.55
C ALA A 82 -4.80 -4.10 -14.40
N THR A 83 -4.21 -4.45 -13.26
CA THR A 83 -3.72 -5.82 -13.00
C THR A 83 -4.80 -6.74 -12.43
N VAL A 84 -5.61 -6.23 -11.50
CA VAL A 84 -6.55 -7.04 -10.69
C VAL A 84 -7.90 -7.21 -11.37
N ASP A 85 -8.41 -6.21 -12.09
CA ASP A 85 -9.75 -6.27 -12.68
C ASP A 85 -9.89 -7.39 -13.73
N PRO A 86 -8.93 -7.63 -14.63
CA PRO A 86 -8.97 -8.80 -15.53
C PRO A 86 -9.02 -10.12 -14.76
N LEU A 87 -8.30 -10.24 -13.65
CA LEU A 87 -8.27 -11.45 -12.82
C LEU A 87 -9.60 -11.65 -12.08
N ARG A 88 -10.23 -10.58 -11.59
CA ARG A 88 -11.60 -10.62 -11.02
C ARG A 88 -12.61 -11.10 -12.06
N ILE A 89 -12.50 -10.63 -13.30
CA ILE A 89 -13.37 -11.09 -14.40
C ILE A 89 -13.12 -12.58 -14.69
N ALA A 90 -11.87 -13.03 -14.71
CA ALA A 90 -11.52 -14.43 -14.92
C ALA A 90 -12.15 -15.32 -13.83
N VAL A 91 -12.00 -14.97 -12.55
CA VAL A 91 -12.63 -15.68 -11.42
C VAL A 91 -14.15 -15.75 -11.58
N ARG A 92 -14.81 -14.65 -11.96
CA ARG A 92 -16.27 -14.64 -12.21
C ARG A 92 -16.69 -15.55 -13.37
N ARG A 93 -15.87 -15.65 -14.41
CA ARG A 93 -16.14 -16.51 -15.59
C ARG A 93 -15.89 -17.98 -15.30
N THR A 94 -14.90 -18.31 -14.48
CA THR A 94 -14.53 -19.68 -14.12
C THR A 94 -14.44 -19.89 -12.61
N PRO A 95 -15.58 -19.81 -11.86
CA PRO A 95 -15.54 -19.80 -10.38
C PRO A 95 -14.98 -21.07 -9.74
N ARG A 96 -15.03 -22.20 -10.45
CA ARG A 96 -14.53 -23.50 -9.98
C ARG A 96 -13.07 -23.78 -10.33
N GLN A 97 -12.41 -22.88 -11.07
CA GLN A 97 -11.03 -23.08 -11.49
C GLN A 97 -10.08 -22.51 -10.41
N PRO A 98 -9.31 -23.36 -9.71
CA PRO A 98 -8.44 -22.90 -8.62
C PRO A 98 -7.32 -21.97 -9.10
N GLU A 99 -6.87 -22.14 -10.35
CA GLU A 99 -5.81 -21.31 -10.94
C GLU A 99 -6.22 -19.84 -11.06
N ALA A 100 -7.48 -19.56 -11.39
CA ALA A 100 -7.98 -18.18 -11.52
C ALA A 100 -7.97 -17.46 -10.17
N HIS A 101 -8.43 -18.15 -9.11
CA HIS A 101 -8.39 -17.64 -7.74
C HIS A 101 -6.95 -17.43 -7.25
N LEU A 102 -6.06 -18.40 -7.49
CA LEU A 102 -4.66 -18.31 -7.10
C LEU A 102 -3.93 -17.15 -7.79
N ALA A 103 -4.22 -16.89 -9.08
CA ALA A 103 -3.68 -15.74 -9.79
C ALA A 103 -4.14 -14.41 -9.17
N LEU A 104 -5.44 -14.29 -8.85
CA LEU A 104 -6.01 -13.11 -8.19
C LEU A 104 -5.37 -12.85 -6.82
N VAL A 105 -5.29 -13.87 -5.97
CA VAL A 105 -4.70 -13.77 -4.62
C VAL A 105 -3.23 -13.36 -4.71
N LYS A 106 -2.44 -13.99 -5.59
CA LYS A 106 -1.02 -13.62 -5.78
C LYS A 106 -0.84 -12.17 -6.21
N ALA A 107 -1.68 -11.69 -7.14
CA ALA A 107 -1.63 -10.29 -7.58
C ALA A 107 -1.92 -9.33 -6.41
N LEU A 108 -2.98 -9.58 -5.64
CA LEU A 108 -3.35 -8.76 -4.48
C LEU A 108 -2.24 -8.72 -3.41
N ILE A 109 -1.58 -9.87 -3.16
CA ILE A 109 -0.41 -9.95 -2.27
C ILE A 109 0.75 -9.10 -2.79
N SER A 110 1.03 -9.12 -4.11
CA SER A 110 2.13 -8.33 -4.68
C SER A 110 1.93 -6.82 -4.57
N PHE A 111 0.67 -6.34 -4.54
CA PHE A 111 0.35 -4.93 -4.27
C PHE A 111 0.25 -4.62 -2.77
N GLY A 112 0.41 -5.63 -1.91
CA GLY A 112 0.29 -5.51 -0.45
C GLY A 112 -1.13 -5.19 0.00
N VAL A 113 -2.16 -5.55 -0.75
CA VAL A 113 -3.58 -5.33 -0.40
C VAL A 113 -4.12 -6.59 0.27
N LEU A 114 -3.60 -6.86 1.48
CA LEU A 114 -3.73 -8.17 2.13
C LEU A 114 -5.15 -8.53 2.55
N VAL A 115 -5.97 -7.55 2.93
CA VAL A 115 -7.38 -7.80 3.31
C VAL A 115 -8.18 -8.30 2.10
N GLU A 116 -8.00 -7.68 0.93
CA GLU A 116 -8.66 -8.15 -0.29
C GLU A 116 -8.12 -9.52 -0.72
N ALA A 117 -6.82 -9.78 -0.52
CA ALA A 117 -6.23 -11.09 -0.82
C ALA A 117 -6.82 -12.20 0.05
N GLU A 118 -7.03 -11.94 1.35
CA GLU A 118 -7.66 -12.87 2.28
C GLU A 118 -9.10 -13.15 1.90
N GLN A 119 -9.88 -12.12 1.55
CA GLN A 119 -11.25 -12.27 1.06
C GLN A 119 -11.31 -13.12 -0.21
N ALA A 120 -10.46 -12.81 -1.20
CA ALA A 120 -10.39 -13.58 -2.44
C ALA A 120 -9.96 -15.05 -2.21
N ALA A 121 -9.08 -15.30 -1.22
CA ALA A 121 -8.69 -16.65 -0.85
C ALA A 121 -9.84 -17.41 -0.17
N ALA A 122 -10.64 -16.74 0.66
CA ALA A 122 -11.80 -17.33 1.31
C ALA A 122 -12.91 -17.70 0.31
N GLU A 123 -13.11 -16.90 -0.74
CA GLU A 123 -14.07 -17.19 -1.82
C GLU A 123 -13.69 -18.40 -2.69
N ALA A 124 -12.43 -18.85 -2.62
CA ALA A 124 -11.91 -19.96 -3.42
C ALA A 124 -12.10 -21.34 -2.77
N LEU A 125 -12.45 -21.39 -1.47
CA LEU A 125 -12.69 -22.60 -0.68
C LEU A 125 -14.15 -23.05 -0.77
#